data_AF-A0A661RUD8-F1
#
_entry.id   AF-A0A661RUD8-F1
#
_cell.length_a   1.000
_cell.length_b   1.000
_cell.length_c   1.000
_cell.angle_alpha   90.00
_cell.angle_beta   90.00
_cell.angle_gamma   90.00
#
_symmetry.space_group_name_H-M   'P 1'
#
loop_
_entity.id
_entity.type
_entity.pdbx_description
1 polymer ?
#
loop_
_entity_poly.entity_id
_entity_poly.type
_entity_poly.pdbx_seq_one_letter_code
_entity_poly.pdbx_strand_id
1 'polypeptide(L)' 'KDYTKELYTKQFSLYLDNILKRVELQQDAYSKEENIPKALFEILAQQKQELLKFKNAHGSIVVPDLF' A
#
# COMPACT_ATOMS: atom_id res chain seq x y z
N LYS A 1 -0.51 -5.06 -29.44
CA LYS A 1 0.56 -4.16 -28.94
C LYS A 1 1.62 -5.05 -28.32
N ASP A 2 2.90 -4.80 -28.59
CA ASP A 2 3.97 -5.49 -27.87
C ASP A 2 3.94 -5.06 -26.40
N TYR A 3 3.86 -6.04 -25.51
CA TYR A 3 3.77 -5.81 -24.08
C TYR A 3 5.10 -6.23 -23.46
N THR A 4 5.98 -5.25 -23.26
CA THR A 4 7.35 -5.51 -22.80
C THR A 4 7.37 -5.92 -21.33
N LYS A 5 8.36 -6.74 -20.94
CA LYS A 5 8.58 -7.08 -19.52
C LYS A 5 8.82 -5.81 -18.67
N GLU A 6 9.43 -4.78 -19.23
CA GLU A 6 9.61 -3.50 -18.55
C GLU A 6 8.26 -2.83 -18.23
N LEU A 7 7.33 -2.82 -19.18
CA LEU A 7 5.99 -2.26 -18.98
C LEU A 7 5.21 -3.07 -17.93
N TYR A 8 5.28 -4.41 -18.01
CA TYR A 8 4.72 -5.30 -16.99
C TYR A 8 5.27 -4.96 -15.59
N THR A 9 6.60 -4.90 -15.47
CA THR A 9 7.27 -4.62 -14.19
C THR A 9 6.79 -3.29 -13.61
N LYS A 10 6.72 -2.23 -14.41
CA LYS A 10 6.24 -0.92 -13.95
C LYS A 10 4.78 -0.94 -13.50
N GLN A 11 3.91 -1.65 -14.22
CA GLN A 11 2.47 -1.69 -13.92
C GLN A 11 2.14 -2.53 -12.69
N PHE A 12 2.88 -3.61 -12.45
CA PHE A 12 2.59 -4.57 -11.39
C PHE A 12 3.54 -4.49 -10.19
N SER A 13 4.48 -3.54 -10.19
CA SER A 13 5.27 -3.25 -8.98
C SER A 13 4.41 -2.64 -7.88
N LEU A 14 4.68 -3.03 -6.63
CA LEU A 14 4.11 -2.38 -5.47
C LEU A 14 4.94 -1.15 -5.10
N TYR A 15 4.33 0.03 -5.17
CA TYR A 15 4.91 1.30 -4.77
C TYR A 15 4.51 1.61 -3.32
N LEU A 16 5.29 1.09 -2.36
CA LEU A 16 4.91 1.06 -0.95
C LEU A 16 4.69 2.46 -0.35
N ASP A 17 5.45 3.47 -0.79
CA ASP A 17 5.24 4.86 -0.37
C ASP A 17 3.87 5.41 -0.78
N ASN A 18 3.43 5.10 -2.00
CA ASN A 18 2.11 5.50 -2.48
C ASN A 18 0.99 4.81 -1.71
N ILE A 19 1.17 3.52 -1.40
CA ILE A 19 0.21 2.72 -0.65
C ILE A 19 0.12 3.23 0.80
N LEU A 20 1.26 3.46 1.47
CA LEU A 20 1.30 4.03 2.82
C LEU A 20 0.59 5.38 2.90
N LYS A 21 0.89 6.28 1.95
CA LYS A 21 0.21 7.58 1.87
C LYS A 21 -1.30 7.44 1.67
N ARG A 22 -1.75 6.43 0.92
CA ARG A 22 -3.19 6.16 0.71
C ARG A 22 -3.86 5.67 2.00
N VAL A 23 -3.20 4.80 2.76
CA VAL A 23 -3.68 4.33 4.07
C VAL A 23 -3.82 5.50 5.04
N GLU A 24 -2.82 6.39 5.11
CA GLU A 24 -2.86 7.59 5.96
C GLU A 24 -3.99 8.54 5.56
N LEU A 25 -4.18 8.77 4.25
CA LEU A 25 -5.27 9.57 3.72
C LEU A 25 -6.65 9.00 4.12
N GLN A 26 -6.83 7.68 4.00
CA GLN A 26 -8.08 7.01 4.37
C GLN A 26 -8.33 7.10 5.88
N GLN A 27 -7.30 6.89 6.69
CA GLN A 27 -7.40 6.99 8.14
C GLN A 27 -7.78 8.41 8.58
N ASP A 28 -7.15 9.44 8.02
CA ASP A 28 -7.49 10.84 8.32
C ASP A 28 -8.91 11.18 7.85
N ALA A 29 -9.28 10.83 6.61
CA ALA A 29 -10.60 11.13 6.06
C ALA A 29 -11.73 10.46 6.85
N TYR A 30 -11.64 9.16 7.11
CA TYR A 30 -12.69 8.44 7.82
C TYR A 30 -12.75 8.76 9.31
N SER A 31 -11.67 9.23 9.92
CA SER A 31 -11.70 9.67 11.32
C SER A 31 -12.61 10.89 11.57
N LYS A 32 -12.96 11.62 10.50
CA LYS A 32 -13.82 12.82 10.55
C LYS A 32 -15.30 12.49 10.35
N GLU A 33 -15.62 11.25 9.98
CA GLU A 33 -16.98 10.80 9.69
C GLU A 33 -17.56 10.06 10.90
N GLU A 34 -18.87 10.22 11.12
CA GLU A 34 -19.57 9.47 12.17
C GLU A 34 -19.93 8.06 11.71
N ASN A 35 -20.17 7.15 12.67
CA ASN A 35 -20.62 5.77 12.42
C ASN A 35 -19.69 4.89 11.58
N ILE A 36 -18.39 5.23 11.51
CA ILE A 36 -17.39 4.37 10.89
C ILE A 36 -17.02 3.21 11.82
N PRO A 37 -17.00 1.95 11.34
CA PRO A 37 -16.63 0.81 12.16
C PRO A 37 -15.18 0.90 12.67
N LYS A 38 -14.97 0.68 13.97
CA LYS A 38 -13.63 0.62 14.59
C LYS A 38 -12.71 -0.39 13.88
N ALA A 39 -13.27 -1.51 13.42
CA ALA A 39 -12.53 -2.55 12.70
C ALA A 39 -11.79 -2.00 11.46
N LEU A 40 -12.32 -0.98 10.78
CA LEU A 40 -11.63 -0.35 9.66
C LEU A 40 -10.29 0.24 10.10
N PHE A 41 -10.27 0.99 11.20
CA PHE A 41 -9.05 1.62 11.71
C PHE A 41 -8.05 0.60 12.24
N GLU A 42 -8.51 -0.49 12.85
CA GLU A 42 -7.66 -1.60 13.28
C GLU A 42 -6.98 -2.27 12.09
N ILE A 43 -7.72 -2.53 11.01
CA ILE A 43 -7.19 -3.11 9.77
C ILE A 43 -6.19 -2.14 9.11
N LEU A 44 -6.52 -0.85 8.98
CA LEU A 44 -5.63 0.15 8.39
C LEU A 44 -4.33 0.30 9.20
N ALA A 45 -4.42 0.26 10.53
CA ALA A 45 -3.25 0.31 11.41
C ALA A 45 -2.36 -0.93 11.22
N GLN A 46 -2.94 -2.13 11.17
CA GLN A 46 -2.20 -3.37 10.91
C GLN A 46 -1.53 -3.33 9.53
N GLN A 47 -2.27 -2.97 8.48
CA GLN A 47 -1.75 -2.86 7.12
C GLN A 47 -0.59 -1.86 7.04
N LYS A 48 -0.70 -0.69 7.70
CA LYS A 48 0.40 0.29 7.77
C LYS A 48 1.64 -0.31 8.41
N GLN A 49 1.50 -1.03 9.53
CA GLN A 49 2.64 -1.65 10.20
C GLN A 49 3.30 -2.74 9.34
N GLU A 50 2.50 -3.58 8.69
CA GLU A 50 3.00 -4.64 7.80
C GLU A 50 3.70 -4.06 6.57
N LEU A 51 3.12 -3.02 5.94
CA LEU A 51 3.74 -2.31 4.82
C LEU A 51 5.05 -1.62 5.20
N LEU A 52 5.15 -1.03 6.40
CA LEU A 52 6.39 -0.45 6.89
C LEU A 52 7.48 -1.51 7.11
N LYS A 53 7.12 -2.67 7.70
CA LYS A 53 8.04 -3.80 7.84
C LYS A 53 8.49 -4.31 6.47
N PHE A 54 7.56 -4.46 5.54
CA PHE A 54 7.83 -4.93 4.19
C PHE A 54 8.73 -3.96 3.42
N LYS A 55 8.47 -2.65 3.54
CA LYS A 55 9.32 -1.58 2.99
C LYS A 55 10.72 -1.61 3.58
N ASN A 56 10.86 -1.83 4.89
CA ASN A 56 12.18 -1.92 5.51
C ASN A 56 12.98 -3.15 5.01
N ALA A 57 12.30 -4.24 4.66
CA ALA A 57 12.94 -5.46 4.16
C ALA A 57 13.26 -5.41 2.65
N HIS A 58 12.42 -4.77 1.83
CA HIS A 58 12.51 -4.85 0.36
C HIS A 58 12.67 -3.52 -0.37
N GLY A 59 12.64 -2.39 0.35
CA GLY A 59 12.68 -1.05 -0.22
C GLY A 59 11.31 -0.50 -0.63
N SER A 60 11.28 0.71 -1.20
CA SER A 60 10.04 1.43 -1.55
C SER A 60 9.29 0.88 -2.76
N ILE A 61 9.96 0.13 -3.64
CA ILE A 61 9.38 -0.43 -4.86
C ILE A 61 9.69 -1.92 -4.88
N VAL A 62 8.63 -2.74 -4.91
CA VAL A 62 8.76 -4.20 -4.96
C VAL A 62 8.25 -4.70 -6.31
N VAL A 63 9.14 -5.29 -7.10
CA VAL A 63 8.83 -5.79 -8.44
C VAL A 63 8.09 -7.14 -8.40
N PRO A 64 7.28 -7.49 -9.41
CA PRO A 64 6.54 -8.75 -9.45
C PRO A 64 7.39 -10.02 -9.28
N ASP A 65 8.64 -9.99 -9.73
CA ASP A 65 9.56 -11.15 -9.68
C ASP A 65 9.98 -11.52 -8.23
N LEU A 66 9.60 -10.74 -7.22
CA LEU A 66 9.84 -11.02 -5.79
C LEU A 66 8.72 -11.82 -5.12
N PHE A 67 7.64 -12.15 -5.83
CA PHE A 67 6.47 -12.88 -5.31
C PHE A 67 6.27 -14.22 -6.03
#